data_AF-F8PSU1-F1
#
_entry.id   AF-F8PSU1-F1
#
_cell.length_a   1.000
_cell.length_b   1.000
_cell.length_c   1.000
_cell.angle_alpha   90.00
_cell.angle_beta   90.00
_cell.angle_gamma   90.00
#
_symmetry.space_group_name_H-M   'P 1'
#
loop_
_entity.id
_entity.type
_entity.pdbx_description
1 polymer ?
#
loop_
_entity_poly.entity_id
_entity_poly.type
_entity_poly.pdbx_seq_one_letter_code
_entity_poly.pdbx_strand_id
1 'polypeptide(L)'
;SETPDREKGAEKREPRRTRSALDNPPTFNGDQTKFKDFMEHVSLHFEEDPTYFGDEKRKITFVLSYMKEGTAANFRSEWLEEKMAVTSIK
;
A
#
# COMPACT_ATOMS: atom_id res chain seq x y z
N SER A 1 -4.35 42.30 26.32
CA SER A 1 -4.74 42.15 24.90
C SER A 1 -3.97 40.98 24.32
N GLU A 2 -4.65 40.20 23.50
CA GLU A 2 -4.48 38.75 23.31
C GLU A 2 -3.13 38.20 22.79
N THR A 3 -3.01 36.90 23.09
CA THR A 3 -1.97 35.91 22.80
C THR A 3 -1.66 35.68 21.31
N PRO A 4 -0.46 35.16 20.97
CA PRO A 4 -0.06 34.92 19.59
C PRO A 4 -0.77 33.69 19.01
N ASP A 5 -1.22 33.82 17.77
CA ASP A 5 -1.79 32.75 16.93
C ASP A 5 -0.78 31.61 16.77
N ARG A 6 -0.98 30.55 17.57
CA ARG A 6 -0.35 29.25 17.37
C ARG A 6 -1.28 28.46 16.46
N GLU A 7 -1.13 28.65 15.14
CA GLU A 7 -1.76 27.78 14.16
C GLU A 7 -1.35 26.34 14.45
N LYS A 8 -2.34 25.57 14.91
CA LYS A 8 -2.24 24.16 15.25
C LYS A 8 -1.70 23.41 14.04
N GLY A 9 -0.66 22.62 14.27
CA GLY A 9 -0.19 21.64 13.30
C GLY A 9 -1.36 20.86 12.72
N ALA A 10 -1.56 21.00 11.42
CA ALA A 10 -2.41 20.13 10.64
C ALA A 10 -1.74 18.75 10.64
N GLU A 11 -2.04 17.96 11.67
CA GLU A 11 -1.85 16.53 11.64
C GLU A 11 -2.56 16.05 10.37
N LYS A 12 -1.78 15.68 9.34
CA LYS A 12 -2.30 15.05 8.13
C LYS A 12 -3.01 13.78 8.58
N ARG A 13 -4.31 13.89 8.83
CA ARG A 13 -5.16 12.73 9.09
C ARG A 13 -5.05 11.86 7.85
N GLU A 14 -4.46 10.69 8.00
CA GLU A 14 -4.48 9.65 6.98
C GLU A 14 -5.91 9.55 6.45
N PRO A 15 -6.15 9.65 5.13
CA PRO A 15 -7.47 9.48 4.57
C PRO A 15 -8.01 8.14 5.09
N ARG A 16 -9.10 8.17 5.84
CA ARG A 16 -9.76 6.93 6.27
C ARG A 16 -10.20 6.25 4.99
N ARG A 17 -9.68 5.04 4.73
CA ARG A 17 -10.17 4.22 3.62
C ARG A 17 -11.68 4.06 3.79
N THR A 18 -12.45 4.59 2.84
CA THR A 18 -13.81 4.11 2.61
C THR A 18 -13.72 2.65 2.19
N ARG A 19 -14.64 1.82 2.66
CA ARG A 19 -14.69 0.41 2.27
C ARG A 19 -14.82 0.35 0.74
N SER A 20 -13.87 -0.31 0.06
CA SER A 20 -13.90 -0.47 -1.41
C SER A 20 -15.18 -1.21 -1.82
N ALA A 21 -15.76 -0.82 -2.95
CA ALA A 21 -16.89 -1.51 -3.56
C ALA A 21 -16.43 -2.66 -4.48
N LEU A 22 -15.13 -2.74 -4.76
CA LEU A 22 -14.52 -3.81 -5.56
C LEU A 22 -14.30 -5.08 -4.72
N ASP A 23 -14.35 -6.22 -5.39
CA ASP A 23 -13.87 -7.48 -4.81
C ASP A 23 -12.36 -7.41 -4.58
N ASN A 24 -11.89 -8.03 -3.50
CA ASN A 24 -10.47 -8.12 -3.21
C ASN A 24 -9.71 -8.79 -4.37
N PRO A 25 -8.52 -8.31 -4.76
CA PRO A 25 -7.67 -8.98 -5.73
C PRO A 25 -7.38 -10.43 -5.33
N PRO A 26 -7.22 -11.33 -6.32
CA PRO A 26 -6.74 -12.67 -6.04
C PRO A 26 -5.32 -12.62 -5.45
N THR A 27 -4.98 -13.61 -4.62
CA THR A 27 -3.61 -13.78 -4.12
C THR A 27 -2.67 -14.07 -5.30
N PHE A 28 -1.50 -13.41 -5.32
CA PHE A 28 -0.46 -13.66 -6.32
C PHE A 28 0.66 -14.51 -5.70
N ASN A 29 0.95 -15.65 -6.32
CA ASN A 29 1.96 -16.59 -5.83
C ASN A 29 3.30 -16.53 -6.61
N GLY A 30 3.39 -15.68 -7.65
CA GLY A 30 4.55 -15.60 -8.54
C GLY A 30 4.35 -16.26 -9.91
N ASP A 31 3.20 -16.87 -10.18
CA ASP A 31 2.86 -17.45 -11.48
C ASP A 31 2.68 -16.36 -12.55
N GLN A 32 3.62 -16.29 -13.49
CA GLN A 32 3.62 -15.28 -14.56
C GLN A 32 2.37 -15.35 -15.45
N THR A 33 1.72 -16.52 -15.57
CA THR A 33 0.49 -16.65 -16.37
C THR A 33 -0.69 -15.91 -15.75
N LYS A 34 -0.68 -15.70 -14.43
CA LYS A 34 -1.72 -14.98 -13.66
C LYS A 34 -1.37 -13.53 -13.38
N PHE A 35 -0.17 -13.09 -13.76
CA PHE A 35 0.33 -11.76 -13.44
C PHE A 35 -0.54 -10.65 -14.02
N LYS A 36 -0.98 -10.81 -15.28
CA LYS A 36 -1.82 -9.82 -15.95
C LYS A 36 -3.14 -9.63 -15.21
N ASP A 37 -3.88 -10.71 -14.97
CA ASP A 37 -5.18 -10.67 -14.29
C ASP A 37 -5.07 -10.08 -12.87
N PHE A 38 -4.01 -10.44 -12.14
CA PHE A 38 -3.71 -9.86 -10.84
C PHE A 38 -3.48 -8.35 -10.92
N MET A 39 -2.68 -7.89 -11.87
CA MET A 39 -2.37 -6.47 -12.04
C MET A 39 -3.57 -5.65 -12.52
N GLU A 40 -4.47 -6.22 -13.32
CA GLU A 40 -5.72 -5.57 -13.71
C GLU A 40 -6.60 -5.31 -12.47
N HIS A 41 -6.80 -6.30 -11.60
CA HIS A 41 -7.53 -6.13 -10.33
C HIS A 41 -6.90 -5.08 -9.41
N VAL A 42 -5.58 -5.12 -9.24
CA VAL A 42 -4.84 -4.14 -8.45
C VAL A 42 -5.02 -2.72 -9.02
N SER A 43 -4.95 -2.57 -10.34
CA SER A 43 -5.07 -1.27 -11.00
C SER A 43 -6.45 -0.65 -10.78
N LEU A 44 -7.51 -1.45 -10.81
CA LEU A 44 -8.87 -0.97 -10.52
C LEU A 44 -8.99 -0.37 -9.11
N HIS A 45 -8.30 -0.94 -8.11
CA HIS A 45 -8.29 -0.38 -6.75
C HIS A 45 -7.55 0.97 -6.68
N PHE A 46 -6.48 1.12 -7.47
CA PHE A 46 -5.75 2.38 -7.53
C PHE A 46 -6.58 3.51 -8.16
N GLU A 47 -7.40 3.17 -9.16
CA GLU A 47 -8.31 4.11 -9.82
C GLU A 47 -9.55 4.44 -8.98
N GLU A 48 -10.05 3.50 -8.15
CA GLU A 48 -11.21 3.72 -7.29
C GLU A 48 -10.92 4.74 -6.17
N ASP A 49 -9.72 4.68 -5.56
CA ASP A 49 -9.33 5.59 -4.48
C ASP A 49 -8.00 6.31 -4.79
N PRO A 50 -8.00 7.25 -5.74
CA PRO A 50 -6.79 7.97 -6.16
C PRO A 50 -6.25 8.87 -5.04
N THR A 51 -7.10 9.27 -4.08
CA THR A 51 -6.66 10.06 -2.91
C THR A 51 -5.82 9.21 -1.97
N TYR A 52 -6.26 7.97 -1.69
CA TYR A 52 -5.51 7.06 -0.86
C TYR A 52 -4.26 6.54 -1.58
N PHE A 53 -4.41 6.09 -2.83
CA PHE A 53 -3.34 5.51 -3.64
C PHE A 53 -2.45 6.54 -4.34
N GLY A 54 -2.62 7.85 -4.10
CA GLY A 54 -1.69 8.87 -4.57
C GLY A 54 -0.27 8.73 -4.00
N ASP A 55 -0.11 8.03 -2.86
CA ASP A 55 1.20 7.67 -2.30
C ASP A 55 1.65 6.30 -2.84
N GLU A 56 2.80 6.30 -3.52
CA GLU A 56 3.43 5.09 -4.06
C GLU A 56 3.72 4.04 -2.96
N LYS A 57 4.06 4.47 -1.74
CA LYS A 57 4.28 3.53 -0.62
C LYS A 57 3.02 2.75 -0.29
N ARG A 58 1.84 3.37 -0.40
CA ARG A 58 0.56 2.71 -0.18
C ARG A 58 0.22 1.74 -1.31
N LYS A 59 0.54 2.09 -2.56
CA LYS A 59 0.42 1.16 -3.72
C LYS A 59 1.28 -0.09 -3.51
N ILE A 60 2.56 0.08 -3.20
CA ILE A 60 3.50 -1.02 -2.96
C ILE A 60 3.00 -1.89 -1.79
N THR A 61 2.65 -1.27 -0.66
CA THR A 61 2.17 -2.01 0.52
C THR A 61 0.89 -2.80 0.22
N PHE A 62 -0.02 -2.23 -0.57
CA PHE A 62 -1.24 -2.91 -0.99
C PHE A 62 -0.94 -4.13 -1.85
N VAL A 63 -0.10 -4.01 -2.89
CA VAL A 63 0.29 -5.13 -3.76
C VAL A 63 0.95 -6.25 -2.96
N LEU A 64 1.92 -5.89 -2.10
CA LEU A 64 2.63 -6.84 -1.24
C LEU A 64 1.68 -7.59 -0.30
N SER A 65 0.59 -6.97 0.14
CA SER A 65 -0.39 -7.62 1.01
C SER A 65 -1.12 -8.79 0.34
N TYR A 66 -1.14 -8.87 -0.98
CA TYR A 66 -1.72 -9.98 -1.76
C TYR A 66 -0.68 -11.02 -2.23
N MET A 67 0.61 -10.81 -1.94
CA MET A 67 1.67 -11.78 -2.22
C MET A 67 1.84 -12.74 -1.05
N LYS A 68 0.88 -13.64 -0.83
CA LYS A 68 0.81 -14.48 0.39
C LYS A 68 1.38 -15.88 0.24
N GLU A 69 1.60 -16.34 -0.99
CA GLU A 69 1.98 -17.71 -1.29
C GLU A 69 3.14 -17.77 -2.29
N GLY A 70 3.76 -18.95 -2.42
CA GLY A 70 4.77 -19.23 -3.44
C GLY A 70 5.99 -18.30 -3.43
N THR A 71 6.62 -18.13 -4.60
CA THR A 71 7.80 -17.28 -4.78
C THR A 71 7.52 -15.82 -4.45
N ALA A 72 6.29 -15.34 -4.69
CA ALA A 72 5.91 -13.97 -4.37
C ALA A 72 5.90 -13.70 -2.85
N ALA A 73 5.55 -14.68 -2.02
CA ALA A 73 5.64 -14.55 -0.56
C ALA A 73 7.09 -14.41 -0.07
N ASN A 74 8.01 -15.15 -0.70
CA ASN A 74 9.44 -15.04 -0.40
C ASN A 74 9.95 -13.64 -0.76
N PHE A 75 9.67 -13.18 -1.98
CA PHE A 75 10.00 -11.82 -2.43
C PHE A 75 9.45 -10.73 -1.48
N ARG A 76 8.18 -10.86 -1.07
CA ARG A 76 7.55 -9.93 -0.11
C ARG A 76 8.32 -9.90 1.21
N SER A 77 8.76 -11.05 1.69
CA SER A 77 9.43 -11.19 2.99
C SER A 77 10.83 -10.58 2.93
N GLU A 78 11.60 -10.88 1.88
CA GLU A 78 12.89 -10.26 1.60
C GLU A 78 12.79 -8.73 1.49
N TRP A 79 11.80 -8.22 0.75
CA TRP A 79 11.58 -6.77 0.61
C TRP A 79 11.28 -6.10 1.95
N LEU A 80 10.46 -6.75 2.81
CA LEU A 80 10.15 -6.23 4.14
C LEU A 80 11.38 -6.25 5.04
N GLU A 81 12.17 -7.32 5.00
CA GLU A 81 13.43 -7.43 5.75
C GLU A 81 14.42 -6.33 5.35
N GLU A 82 14.63 -6.10 4.05
CA GLU A 82 15.49 -5.02 3.56
C GLU A 82 15.01 -3.65 4.06
N LYS A 83 13.69 -3.39 3.95
CA LYS A 83 13.14 -2.10 4.38
C LYS A 83 13.21 -1.91 5.90
N MET A 84 13.00 -2.97 6.69
CA MET A 84 13.13 -2.92 8.15
C MET A 84 14.60 -2.79 8.57
N ALA A 85 15.52 -3.47 7.89
CA ALA A 85 16.95 -3.35 8.13
C ALA A 85 17.47 -1.92 7.87
N VAL A 86 17.03 -1.28 6.78
CA VAL A 86 17.35 0.13 6.48
C VAL A 86 16.84 1.09 7.55
N THR A 87 15.75 0.73 8.25
CA THR A 87 15.16 1.59 9.28
C THR A 87 15.84 1.44 10.66
N SER A 88 16.58 0.36 10.89
CA SER A 88 17.30 0.06 12.14
C SER A 88 18.74 0.55 12.20
N ILE A 89 19.27 1.14 11.13
CA ILE A 89 20.58 1.83 11.15
C ILE A 89 20.33 3.30 11.45
N LYS A 90 20.33 3.66 12.74
CA LYS A 90 20.40 5.05 13.24
C LYS A 90 21.29 5.11 14.47
#